data_AF-A0A6A5KR91-F1
#
_entry.id   AF-A0A6A5KR91-F1
#
_cell.length_a   1.000
_cell.length_b   1.000
_cell.length_c   1.000
_cell.angle_alpha   90.00
_cell.angle_beta   90.00
_cell.angle_gamma   90.00
#
_symmetry.space_group_name_H-M   'P 1'
#
loop_
_entity.id
_entity.type
_entity.pdbx_description
1 polymer ?
#
loop_
_entity_poly.entity_id
_entity_poly.type
_entity_poly.pdbx_seq_one_letter_code
_entity_poly.pdbx_strand_id
1 'polypeptide(L)'
;MAVSIAETQLPPAATPKARLLSSLVRHVSAPASPRPSLSSAQLLASRLRRDRDKCRSLAHKQAHDLTAAHVDLKQQADRISELEEENARLQARHKEDTTVGRQLHFRFHDLVNKYDKLSDQFNQATHTIARIKKSDRSKDKVQQRNLRLKATLRRCMLQGTSATTQAATDTEATLREALAIARDRIEELESYGEAMLETLVKRNDSCDSERECDEEDDGQARVVEEMVLFRGVLEDGLSTEEKENWAALLNE
;
A
#
# COMPACT_ATOMS: atom_id res chain seq x y z
N MET A 1 -11.57 -11.61 4.59
CA MET A 1 -11.44 -13.04 4.24
C MET A 1 -12.72 -13.73 4.66
N ALA A 2 -13.51 -14.20 3.69
CA ALA A 2 -14.79 -14.85 3.95
C ALA A 2 -14.55 -16.34 4.25
N VAL A 3 -15.00 -16.81 5.41
CA VAL A 3 -14.96 -18.22 5.80
C VAL A 3 -16.22 -18.89 5.27
N SER A 4 -16.05 -19.69 4.21
CA SER A 4 -17.11 -20.53 3.65
C SER A 4 -17.15 -21.85 4.42
N ILE A 5 -18.22 -22.06 5.20
CA ILE A 5 -18.47 -23.32 5.90
C ILE A 5 -19.27 -24.19 4.95
N ALA A 6 -18.59 -25.07 4.21
CA ALA A 6 -19.21 -26.09 3.40
C ALA A 6 -19.73 -27.23 4.30
N GLU A 7 -20.97 -27.06 4.73
CA GLU A 7 -22.07 -28.02 4.66
C GLU A 7 -21.66 -29.51 4.55
N THR A 8 -21.61 -30.19 5.71
CA THR A 8 -21.42 -31.63 5.80
C THR A 8 -22.72 -32.34 5.45
N GLN A 9 -22.83 -32.84 4.21
CA GLN A 9 -23.93 -33.71 3.79
C GLN A 9 -23.84 -35.09 4.47
N LEU A 10 -24.76 -35.36 5.40
CA LEU A 10 -25.09 -36.73 5.84
C LEU A 10 -26.05 -37.38 4.84
N PRO A 11 -25.81 -38.61 4.37
CA PRO A 11 -26.85 -39.42 3.74
C PRO A 11 -27.67 -40.21 4.79
N PRO A 12 -28.89 -40.63 4.42
CA PRO A 12 -30.05 -40.64 5.32
C PRO A 12 -30.22 -41.92 6.14
N ALA A 13 -30.86 -41.73 7.29
CA ALA A 13 -31.36 -42.78 8.17
C ALA A 13 -32.26 -43.78 7.42
N ALA A 14 -31.89 -45.05 7.44
CA ALA A 14 -32.72 -46.14 6.96
C ALA A 14 -33.92 -46.36 7.90
N THR A 15 -35.12 -46.05 7.43
CA THR A 15 -36.38 -46.41 8.07
C THR A 15 -36.72 -47.88 7.83
N PRO A 16 -37.06 -48.70 8.84
CA PRO A 16 -37.61 -50.03 8.61
C PRO A 16 -39.14 -49.99 8.77
N LYS A 17 -39.89 -49.72 7.69
CA LYS A 17 -41.34 -49.92 7.65
C LYS A 17 -41.77 -50.39 6.26
N ALA A 18 -41.84 -51.71 6.10
CA ALA A 18 -42.83 -52.42 5.28
C ALA A 18 -42.38 -53.88 5.09
N ARG A 19 -42.92 -54.78 5.90
CA ARG A 19 -43.15 -56.20 5.56
C ARG A 19 -44.09 -56.81 6.60
N LEU A 20 -45.26 -56.21 6.68
CA LEU A 20 -46.47 -56.86 7.17
C LEU A 20 -47.20 -57.40 5.93
N LEU A 21 -47.69 -58.63 6.04
CA LEU A 21 -48.65 -59.30 5.14
C LEU A 21 -48.09 -60.00 3.90
N SER A 22 -47.53 -61.21 4.10
CA SER A 22 -47.67 -62.32 3.12
C SER A 22 -47.30 -63.68 3.74
N SER A 23 -48.22 -64.26 4.50
CA SER A 23 -48.46 -65.73 4.53
C SER A 23 -49.61 -66.05 5.47
N LEU A 24 -50.79 -65.59 5.06
CA LEU A 24 -52.02 -66.31 5.37
C LEU A 24 -52.02 -67.58 4.51
N VAL A 25 -52.61 -68.66 5.04
CA VAL A 25 -52.92 -69.95 4.38
C VAL A 25 -51.88 -71.06 4.53
N ARG A 26 -52.02 -71.84 5.61
CA ARG A 26 -52.55 -73.22 5.55
C ARG A 26 -52.82 -73.72 6.96
N HIS A 27 -54.10 -73.78 7.32
CA HIS A 27 -54.57 -74.65 8.41
C HIS A 27 -54.35 -76.10 7.96
N VAL A 28 -53.28 -76.72 8.47
CA VAL A 28 -53.16 -78.17 8.48
C VAL A 28 -53.60 -78.63 9.86
N SER A 29 -54.73 -79.33 9.87
CA SER A 29 -55.29 -80.05 11.01
C SER A 29 -54.23 -80.98 11.59
N ALA A 30 -53.60 -80.55 12.69
CA ALA A 30 -52.80 -81.45 13.51
C ALA A 30 -53.74 -82.36 14.31
N PRO A 31 -53.47 -83.67 14.44
CA PRO A 31 -54.27 -84.54 15.29
C PRO A 31 -54.18 -84.03 16.73
N ALA A 32 -55.35 -83.87 17.36
CA ALA A 32 -55.47 -83.57 18.78
C ALA A 32 -54.91 -84.75 19.59
N SER A 33 -53.59 -84.78 19.75
CA SER A 33 -52.95 -85.55 20.81
C SER A 33 -53.43 -84.98 22.14
N PRO A 34 -53.94 -85.81 23.08
CA PRO A 34 -54.40 -85.33 24.37
C PRO A 34 -53.20 -84.71 25.08
N ARG A 35 -53.16 -83.37 25.16
CA ARG A 35 -52.22 -82.69 26.04
C ARG A 35 -52.52 -83.20 27.44
N PRO A 36 -51.57 -83.82 28.17
CA PRO A 36 -51.79 -84.10 29.57
C PRO A 36 -52.10 -82.74 30.22
N SER A 37 -53.27 -82.62 30.82
CA SER A 37 -53.67 -81.44 31.58
C SER A 37 -52.72 -81.35 32.76
N LEU A 38 -51.61 -80.64 32.55
CA LEU A 38 -50.63 -80.35 33.58
C LEU A 38 -51.38 -79.72 34.76
N SER A 39 -51.07 -80.15 35.98
CA SER A 39 -51.66 -79.51 37.16
C SER A 39 -51.34 -78.02 37.15
N SER A 40 -52.18 -77.17 37.74
CA SER A 40 -51.96 -75.71 37.81
C SER A 40 -50.53 -75.36 38.24
N ALA A 41 -49.96 -76.14 39.18
CA ALA A 41 -48.59 -76.00 39.65
C ALA A 41 -47.53 -76.26 38.55
N GLN A 42 -47.73 -77.23 37.67
CA GLN A 42 -46.82 -77.54 36.56
C GLN A 42 -46.85 -76.46 35.47
N LEU A 43 -48.02 -75.90 35.17
CA LEU A 43 -48.13 -74.74 34.25
C LEU A 43 -47.39 -73.53 34.81
N LEU A 44 -47.60 -73.21 36.10
CA LEU A 44 -46.92 -72.12 36.78
C LEU A 44 -45.40 -72.33 36.82
N ALA A 45 -44.94 -73.54 37.14
CA ALA A 45 -43.52 -73.88 37.11
C ALA A 45 -42.90 -73.74 35.71
N SER A 46 -43.63 -74.14 34.65
CA SER A 46 -43.16 -73.98 33.27
C SER A 46 -43.05 -72.51 32.86
N ARG A 47 -44.00 -71.66 33.30
CA ARG A 47 -43.98 -70.21 33.05
C ARG A 47 -42.80 -69.55 33.76
N LEU A 48 -42.62 -69.83 35.05
CA LEU A 48 -41.50 -69.28 35.82
C LEU A 48 -40.13 -69.68 35.25
N ARG A 49 -39.99 -70.91 34.73
CA ARG A 49 -38.75 -71.33 34.03
C ARG A 49 -38.51 -70.51 32.76
N ARG A 50 -39.54 -70.32 31.92
CA ARG A 50 -39.42 -69.48 30.71
C ARG A 50 -39.08 -68.03 31.06
N ASP A 51 -39.75 -67.47 32.06
CA ASP A 51 -39.51 -66.09 32.50
C ASP A 51 -38.08 -65.94 33.05
N ARG A 52 -37.62 -66.90 33.86
CA ARG A 52 -36.21 -66.95 34.33
C ARG A 52 -35.23 -66.99 33.16
N ASP A 53 -35.46 -67.87 32.19
CA ASP A 53 -34.54 -68.04 31.07
C ASP A 53 -34.54 -66.78 30.17
N LYS A 54 -35.71 -66.14 29.97
CA LYS A 54 -35.82 -64.85 29.29
C LYS A 54 -35.06 -63.75 30.02
N CYS A 55 -35.22 -63.64 31.34
CA CYS A 55 -34.48 -62.68 32.16
C CYS A 55 -32.96 -62.93 32.08
N ARG A 56 -32.52 -64.20 32.11
CA ARG A 56 -31.10 -64.54 31.94
C ARG A 56 -30.57 -64.11 30.57
N SER A 57 -31.28 -64.40 29.48
CA SER A 57 -30.87 -63.97 28.14
C SER A 57 -30.80 -62.46 28.00
N LEU A 58 -31.76 -61.73 28.58
CA LEU A 58 -31.75 -60.26 28.57
C LEU A 58 -30.57 -59.71 29.39
N ALA A 59 -30.31 -60.25 30.57
CA ALA A 59 -29.18 -59.84 31.40
C ALA A 59 -27.84 -60.09 30.70
N HIS A 60 -27.68 -61.22 30.00
CA HIS A 60 -26.47 -61.50 29.22
C HIS A 60 -26.29 -60.52 28.06
N LYS A 61 -27.36 -60.19 27.33
CA LYS A 61 -27.32 -59.19 26.26
C LYS A 61 -26.92 -57.82 26.81
N GLN A 62 -27.59 -57.36 27.86
CA GLN A 62 -27.28 -56.08 28.50
C GLN A 62 -25.84 -56.03 29.04
N ALA A 63 -25.34 -57.10 29.64
CA ALA A 63 -23.95 -57.17 30.08
C ALA A 63 -22.99 -57.03 28.89
N HIS A 64 -23.27 -57.69 27.76
CA HIS A 64 -22.46 -57.57 26.57
C HIS A 64 -22.50 -56.16 25.98
N ASP A 65 -23.68 -55.58 25.85
CA ASP A 65 -23.87 -54.21 25.35
C ASP A 65 -23.14 -53.18 26.23
N LEU A 66 -23.17 -53.35 27.56
CA LEU A 66 -22.43 -52.52 28.49
C LEU A 66 -20.91 -52.67 28.33
N THR A 67 -20.41 -53.89 28.10
CA THR A 67 -18.98 -54.09 27.84
C THR A 67 -18.54 -53.45 26.53
N ALA A 68 -19.34 -53.56 25.47
CA ALA A 68 -19.07 -52.92 24.19
C ALA A 68 -19.06 -51.39 24.33
N ALA A 69 -20.08 -50.81 24.97
CA ALA A 69 -20.15 -49.37 25.23
C ALA A 69 -18.98 -48.87 26.08
N HIS A 70 -18.52 -49.65 27.07
CA HIS A 70 -17.36 -49.28 27.87
C HIS A 70 -16.06 -49.25 27.05
N VAL A 71 -15.87 -50.23 26.16
CA VAL A 71 -14.73 -50.25 25.23
C VAL A 71 -14.77 -49.05 24.30
N ASP A 72 -15.94 -48.75 23.72
CA ASP A 72 -16.11 -47.60 22.82
C ASP A 72 -15.83 -46.27 23.53
N LEU A 73 -16.34 -46.10 24.76
CA LEU A 73 -16.07 -44.90 25.56
C LEU A 73 -14.58 -44.74 25.88
N LYS A 74 -13.88 -45.84 26.14
CA LYS A 74 -12.43 -45.81 26.38
C LYS A 74 -11.68 -45.37 25.11
N GLN A 75 -12.03 -45.93 23.95
CA GLN A 75 -11.44 -45.52 22.68
C GLN A 75 -11.71 -44.04 22.36
N GLN A 76 -12.91 -43.54 22.69
CA GLN A 76 -13.23 -42.12 22.54
C GLN A 76 -12.40 -41.25 23.49
N ALA A 77 -12.22 -41.65 24.74
CA ALA A 77 -11.39 -40.92 25.70
C ALA A 77 -9.93 -40.84 25.22
N ASP A 78 -9.37 -41.95 24.74
CA ASP A 78 -8.02 -42.00 24.19
C ASP A 78 -7.89 -41.04 22.99
N ARG A 79 -8.86 -41.07 22.07
CA ARG A 79 -8.91 -40.16 20.90
C ARG A 79 -9.04 -38.69 21.29
N ILE A 80 -9.83 -38.37 22.33
CA ILE A 80 -9.94 -37.00 22.83
C ILE A 80 -8.59 -36.53 23.38
N SER A 81 -7.89 -37.38 24.14
CA SER A 81 -6.56 -37.07 24.66
C SER A 81 -5.56 -36.79 23.54
N GLU A 82 -5.56 -37.60 22.47
CA GLU A 82 -4.70 -37.37 21.30
C GLU A 82 -4.99 -36.01 20.63
N LEU A 83 -6.27 -35.68 20.44
CA LEU A 83 -6.69 -34.41 19.85
C LEU A 83 -6.34 -33.20 20.75
N GLU A 84 -6.43 -33.35 22.07
CA GLU A 84 -6.03 -32.32 23.03
C GLU A 84 -4.52 -32.05 22.95
N GLU A 85 -3.70 -33.10 22.85
CA GLU A 85 -2.25 -32.96 22.65
C GLU A 85 -1.92 -32.27 21.32
N GLU A 86 -2.56 -32.69 20.23
CA GLU A 86 -2.38 -32.06 18.92
C GLU A 86 -2.77 -30.58 18.94
N ASN A 87 -3.89 -30.24 19.58
CA ASN A 87 -4.33 -28.87 19.74
C ASN A 87 -3.32 -28.04 20.54
N ALA A 88 -2.80 -28.58 21.65
CA ALA A 88 -1.74 -27.91 22.42
C ALA A 88 -0.47 -27.66 21.58
N ARG A 89 -0.05 -28.63 20.75
CA ARG A 89 1.09 -28.47 19.83
C ARG A 89 0.80 -27.40 18.76
N LEU A 90 -0.39 -27.38 18.19
CA LEU A 90 -0.80 -26.36 17.21
C LEU A 90 -0.82 -24.96 17.82
N GLN A 91 -1.33 -24.81 19.04
CA GLN A 91 -1.31 -23.53 19.75
C GLN A 91 0.12 -23.05 20.04
N ALA A 92 1.03 -23.96 20.39
CA ALA A 92 2.44 -23.61 20.59
C ALA A 92 3.09 -23.11 19.29
N ARG A 93 2.87 -23.81 18.17
CA ARG A 93 3.36 -23.39 16.84
C ARG A 93 2.79 -22.04 16.42
N HIS A 94 1.47 -21.84 16.58
CA HIS A 94 0.86 -20.56 16.28
C HIS A 94 1.47 -19.40 17.11
N LYS A 95 1.76 -19.63 18.39
CA LYS A 95 2.45 -18.62 19.22
C LYS A 95 3.84 -18.31 18.69
N GLU A 96 4.60 -19.31 18.25
CA GLU A 96 5.91 -19.13 17.62
C GLU A 96 5.80 -18.36 16.28
N ASP A 97 4.87 -18.75 15.41
CA ASP A 97 4.67 -18.07 14.13
C ASP A 97 4.27 -16.60 14.33
N THR A 98 3.42 -16.30 15.32
CA THR A 98 3.04 -14.91 15.64
C THR A 98 4.17 -14.10 16.25
N THR A 99 5.12 -14.70 16.98
CA THR A 99 6.30 -13.96 17.46
C THR A 99 7.28 -13.68 16.33
N VAL A 100 7.55 -14.68 15.47
CA VAL A 100 8.37 -14.52 14.26
C VAL A 100 7.76 -13.49 13.31
N GLY A 101 6.45 -13.57 13.08
CA GLY A 101 5.73 -12.61 12.25
C GLY A 101 5.83 -11.17 12.76
N ARG A 102 5.70 -10.96 14.08
CA ARG A 102 5.91 -9.63 14.69
C ARG A 102 7.35 -9.13 14.54
N GLN A 103 8.35 -10.00 14.70
CA GLN A 103 9.75 -9.63 14.51
C GLN A 103 10.04 -9.25 13.06
N LEU A 104 9.50 -10.00 12.10
CA LEU A 104 9.64 -9.69 10.68
C LEU A 104 8.97 -8.37 10.32
N HIS A 105 7.76 -8.13 10.84
CA HIS A 105 7.05 -6.86 10.64
C HIS A 105 7.83 -5.66 11.19
N PHE A 106 8.41 -5.79 12.39
CA PHE A 106 9.28 -4.76 12.97
C PHE A 106 10.51 -4.49 12.09
N ARG A 107 11.21 -5.54 11.62
CA ARG A 107 12.36 -5.39 10.70
C ARG A 107 11.98 -4.73 9.39
N PHE A 108 10.80 -5.06 8.85
CA PHE A 108 10.29 -4.42 7.64
C PHE A 108 10.02 -2.94 7.86
N HIS A 109 9.36 -2.58 8.96
CA HIS A 109 9.11 -1.18 9.31
C HIS A 109 10.43 -0.41 9.52
N ASP A 110 11.42 -1.01 10.17
CA ASP A 110 12.75 -0.42 10.31
C ASP A 110 13.44 -0.20 8.96
N LEU A 111 13.27 -1.11 8.00
CA LEU A 111 13.82 -0.98 6.66
C LEU A 111 13.13 0.15 5.89
N VAL A 112 11.81 0.26 5.98
CA VAL A 112 11.03 1.36 5.38
C VAL A 112 11.50 2.70 5.96
N ASN A 113 11.60 2.82 7.28
CA ASN A 113 12.12 4.03 7.93
C ASN A 113 13.53 4.41 7.46
N LYS A 114 14.40 3.42 7.20
CA LYS A 114 15.75 3.66 6.67
C LYS A 114 15.71 4.10 5.21
N TYR A 115 14.81 3.51 4.42
CA TYR A 115 14.61 3.89 3.03
C TYR A 115 14.11 5.34 2.93
N ASP A 116 13.12 5.73 3.72
CA ASP A 116 12.58 7.10 3.72
C ASP A 116 13.67 8.11 4.09
N LYS A 117 14.45 7.83 5.15
CA LYS A 117 15.61 8.65 5.52
C LYS A 117 16.65 8.76 4.41
N LEU A 118 16.91 7.67 3.69
CA LEU A 118 17.86 7.67 2.58
C LEU A 118 17.32 8.47 1.39
N SER A 119 16.02 8.37 1.12
CA SER A 119 15.32 9.17 0.12
C SER A 119 15.41 10.67 0.43
N ASP A 120 15.16 11.06 1.69
CA ASP A 120 15.31 12.43 2.14
C ASP A 120 16.74 12.95 1.96
N GLN A 121 17.74 12.15 2.35
CA GLN A 121 19.15 12.47 2.15
C GLN A 121 19.52 12.61 0.68
N PHE A 122 18.99 11.74 -0.18
CA PHE A 122 19.20 11.80 -1.62
C PHE A 122 18.60 13.08 -2.23
N ASN A 123 17.40 13.46 -1.83
CA ASN A 123 16.74 14.68 -2.27
C ASN A 123 17.52 15.93 -1.80
N GLN A 124 17.96 15.95 -0.54
CA GLN A 124 18.82 17.01 -0.01
C GLN A 124 20.15 17.11 -0.77
N ALA A 125 20.81 15.99 -1.03
CA ALA A 125 22.04 15.95 -1.83
C ALA A 125 21.79 16.49 -3.25
N THR A 126 20.69 16.12 -3.88
CA THR A 126 20.31 16.61 -5.20
C THR A 126 20.09 18.13 -5.21
N HIS A 127 19.39 18.67 -4.21
CA HIS A 127 19.22 20.13 -4.04
C HIS A 127 20.56 20.85 -3.80
N THR A 128 21.45 20.30 -2.97
CA THR A 128 22.76 20.90 -2.74
C THR A 128 23.62 20.91 -4.01
N ILE A 129 23.60 19.83 -4.80
CA ILE A 129 24.27 19.77 -6.10
C ILE A 129 23.70 20.83 -7.05
N ALA A 130 22.38 20.96 -7.13
CA ALA A 130 21.74 21.98 -7.96
C ALA A 130 22.17 23.40 -7.54
N ARG A 131 22.23 23.68 -6.23
CA ARG A 131 22.70 24.95 -5.68
C ARG A 131 24.16 25.24 -6.02
N ILE A 132 25.04 24.25 -5.90
CA ILE A 132 26.45 24.37 -6.28
C ILE A 132 26.58 24.66 -7.77
N LYS A 133 25.87 23.91 -8.62
CA LYS A 133 25.84 24.16 -10.08
C LYS A 133 25.38 25.58 -10.41
N LYS A 134 24.36 26.11 -9.74
CA LYS A 134 23.92 27.52 -9.90
C LYS A 134 25.03 28.50 -9.48
N SER A 135 25.71 28.24 -8.36
CA SER A 135 26.83 29.07 -7.90
C SER A 135 28.05 29.02 -8.82
N ASP A 136 28.33 27.90 -9.47
CA ASP A 136 29.48 27.81 -10.38
C ASP A 136 29.19 28.53 -11.70
N ARG A 137 27.95 28.46 -12.20
CA ARG A 137 27.50 29.30 -13.34
C ARG A 137 27.68 30.80 -13.07
N SER A 138 27.39 31.26 -11.85
CA SER A 138 27.59 32.69 -11.52
C SER A 138 29.07 33.06 -11.44
N LYS A 139 29.94 32.18 -10.92
CA LYS A 139 31.40 32.39 -10.96
C LYS A 139 31.91 32.49 -12.39
N ASP A 140 31.45 31.62 -13.29
CA ASP A 140 31.83 31.67 -14.71
C ASP A 140 31.40 33.00 -15.37
N LYS A 141 30.18 33.48 -15.07
CA LYS A 141 29.71 34.82 -15.52
C LYS A 141 30.62 35.94 -15.01
N VAL A 142 31.03 35.92 -13.74
CA VAL A 142 31.96 36.91 -13.17
C VAL A 142 33.33 36.85 -13.84
N GLN A 143 33.87 35.65 -14.09
CA GLN A 143 35.12 35.48 -14.83
C GLN A 143 35.03 36.05 -16.25
N GLN A 144 33.93 35.78 -16.97
CA GLN A 144 33.70 36.35 -18.31
C GLN A 144 33.62 37.89 -18.28
N ARG A 145 32.90 38.49 -17.32
CA ARG A 145 32.87 39.95 -17.15
C ARG A 145 34.26 40.51 -16.87
N ASN A 146 35.05 39.87 -16.00
CA ASN A 146 36.41 40.30 -15.68
C ASN A 146 37.34 40.24 -16.91
N LEU A 147 37.23 39.18 -17.73
CA LEU A 147 37.98 39.06 -18.99
C LEU A 147 37.58 40.15 -19.99
N ARG A 148 36.29 40.45 -20.12
CA ARG A 148 35.79 41.54 -20.98
C ARG A 148 36.32 42.90 -20.53
N LEU A 149 36.24 43.21 -19.22
CA LEU A 149 36.77 44.45 -18.63
C LEU A 149 38.28 44.58 -18.86
N LYS A 150 39.05 43.50 -18.68
CA LYS A 150 40.49 43.50 -18.98
C LYS A 150 40.76 43.79 -20.46
N ALA A 151 39.94 43.26 -21.37
CA ALA A 151 40.08 43.51 -22.80
C ALA A 151 39.73 44.95 -23.18
N THR A 152 38.65 45.53 -22.62
CA THR A 152 38.29 46.93 -22.85
C THR A 152 39.30 47.89 -22.26
N LEU A 153 39.78 47.65 -21.03
CA LEU A 153 40.86 48.45 -20.42
C LEU A 153 42.13 48.44 -21.27
N ARG A 154 42.55 47.27 -21.78
CA ARG A 154 43.69 47.18 -22.70
C ARG A 154 43.45 48.00 -23.98
N ARG A 155 42.25 47.94 -24.55
CA ARG A 155 41.88 48.73 -25.73
C ARG A 155 41.95 50.23 -25.45
N CYS A 156 41.40 50.70 -24.34
CA CYS A 156 41.44 52.10 -23.93
C CYS A 156 42.87 52.58 -23.66
N MET A 157 43.69 51.77 -22.98
CA MET A 157 45.11 52.09 -22.76
C MET A 157 45.90 52.17 -24.06
N LEU A 158 45.61 51.30 -25.05
CA LEU A 158 46.23 51.34 -26.38
C LEU A 158 45.74 52.53 -27.22
N GLN A 159 44.52 53.03 -26.98
CA GLN A 159 43.91 54.17 -27.69
C GLN A 159 44.21 55.54 -27.06
N GLY A 160 44.95 55.58 -25.93
CA GLY A 160 45.27 56.79 -25.17
C GLY A 160 46.22 57.81 -25.83
N THR A 161 46.17 57.99 -27.17
CA THR A 161 46.99 58.99 -27.88
C THR A 161 46.26 59.82 -28.95
N SER A 162 44.93 59.76 -29.10
CA SER A 162 44.25 60.63 -30.10
C SER A 162 42.84 61.09 -29.71
N ALA A 163 42.75 62.34 -29.27
CA ALA A 163 41.57 62.97 -28.68
C ALA A 163 40.37 63.15 -29.63
N THR A 164 40.54 63.00 -30.95
CA THR A 164 39.43 63.13 -31.93
C THR A 164 38.73 61.81 -32.26
N THR A 165 39.38 60.66 -32.03
CA THR A 165 38.74 59.34 -32.10
C THR A 165 38.04 58.95 -30.80
N GLN A 166 38.37 59.62 -29.69
CA GLN A 166 37.86 59.34 -28.35
C GLN A 166 36.34 59.50 -28.25
N ALA A 167 35.77 60.60 -28.76
CA ALA A 167 34.33 60.86 -28.68
C ALA A 167 33.49 59.82 -29.45
N ALA A 168 33.96 59.38 -30.62
CA ALA A 168 33.29 58.32 -31.39
C ALA A 168 33.47 56.93 -30.76
N THR A 169 34.60 56.67 -30.10
CA THR A 169 34.78 55.43 -29.32
C THR A 169 34.03 55.45 -28.01
N ASP A 170 33.80 56.61 -27.41
CA ASP A 170 33.05 56.77 -26.16
C ASP A 170 31.54 56.61 -26.42
N THR A 171 31.03 57.10 -27.55
CA THR A 171 29.66 56.80 -28.01
C THR A 171 29.49 55.33 -28.39
N GLU A 172 30.46 54.73 -29.09
CA GLU A 172 30.43 53.30 -29.41
C GLU A 172 30.61 52.41 -28.17
N ALA A 173 31.33 52.88 -27.13
CA ALA A 173 31.47 52.20 -25.85
C ALA A 173 30.19 52.28 -25.02
N THR A 174 29.58 53.46 -24.93
CA THR A 174 28.27 53.62 -24.29
C THR A 174 27.21 52.78 -25.00
N LEU A 175 27.14 52.78 -26.33
CA LEU A 175 26.21 51.92 -27.08
C LEU A 175 26.45 50.41 -26.84
N ARG A 176 27.70 49.97 -26.62
CA ARG A 176 27.99 48.57 -26.28
C ARG A 176 27.64 48.21 -24.85
N GLU A 177 27.87 49.11 -23.90
CA GLU A 177 27.48 48.95 -22.51
C GLU A 177 25.96 48.90 -22.39
N ALA A 178 25.31 49.84 -23.07
CA ALA A 178 23.89 49.90 -23.29
C ALA A 178 23.38 48.54 -23.84
N LEU A 179 23.94 48.04 -24.96
CA LEU A 179 23.59 46.71 -25.50
C LEU A 179 23.81 45.55 -24.50
N ALA A 180 24.83 45.63 -23.64
CA ALA A 180 25.07 44.64 -22.61
C ALA A 180 24.00 44.69 -21.50
N ILE A 181 23.58 45.89 -21.09
CA ILE A 181 22.48 46.10 -20.14
C ILE A 181 21.16 45.57 -20.72
N ALA A 182 20.86 45.89 -21.98
CA ALA A 182 19.67 45.39 -22.66
C ALA A 182 19.68 43.85 -22.77
N ARG A 183 20.84 43.25 -23.05
CA ARG A 183 20.99 41.80 -23.08
C ARG A 183 20.77 41.16 -21.70
N ASP A 184 21.38 41.70 -20.66
CA ASP A 184 21.25 41.19 -19.29
C ASP A 184 19.78 41.27 -18.84
N ARG A 185 19.07 42.34 -19.23
CA ARG A 185 17.64 42.50 -18.95
C ARG A 185 16.75 41.51 -19.70
N ILE A 186 17.07 41.19 -20.96
CA ILE A 186 16.38 40.14 -21.71
C ILE A 186 16.57 38.78 -21.03
N GLU A 187 17.78 38.47 -20.57
CA GLU A 187 18.06 37.22 -19.84
C GLU A 187 17.28 37.13 -18.51
N GLU A 188 17.12 38.25 -17.79
CA GLU A 188 16.26 38.32 -16.60
C GLU A 188 14.79 38.04 -16.94
N LEU A 189 14.24 38.69 -17.98
CA LEU A 189 12.87 38.45 -18.44
C LEU A 189 12.67 36.99 -18.87
N GLU A 190 13.61 36.41 -19.59
CA GLU A 190 13.58 35.00 -19.99
C GLU A 190 13.60 34.08 -18.77
N SER A 191 14.44 34.37 -17.77
CA SER A 191 14.52 33.57 -16.53
C SER A 191 13.23 33.64 -15.69
N TYR A 192 12.62 34.83 -15.55
CA TYR A 192 11.36 34.98 -14.83
C TYR A 192 10.19 34.36 -15.62
N GLY A 193 10.21 34.48 -16.95
CA GLY A 193 9.23 33.84 -17.82
C GLY A 193 9.33 32.31 -17.79
N GLU A 194 10.54 31.75 -17.77
CA GLU A 194 10.77 30.31 -17.66
C GLU A 194 10.30 29.76 -16.31
N ALA A 195 10.58 30.47 -15.20
CA ALA A 195 10.08 30.11 -13.87
C ALA A 195 8.54 30.07 -13.83
N MET A 196 7.89 31.10 -14.39
CA MET A 196 6.44 31.18 -14.52
C MET A 196 5.85 30.05 -15.38
N LEU A 197 6.52 29.67 -16.47
CA LEU A 197 6.10 28.53 -17.28
C LEU A 197 6.29 27.20 -16.53
N GLU A 198 7.36 27.04 -15.76
CA GLU A 198 7.62 25.85 -14.96
C GLU A 198 6.57 25.67 -13.85
N THR A 199 6.14 26.75 -13.20
CA THR A 199 5.07 26.71 -12.19
C THR A 199 3.71 26.40 -12.81
N LEU A 200 3.42 26.95 -14.01
CA LEU A 200 2.20 26.61 -14.76
C LEU A 200 2.17 25.14 -15.24
N VAL A 201 3.31 24.59 -15.69
CA VAL A 201 3.41 23.17 -16.09
C VAL A 201 3.17 22.25 -14.89
N LYS A 202 3.81 22.53 -13.75
CA LYS A 202 3.60 21.77 -12.50
C LYS A 202 2.14 21.78 -12.05
N ARG A 203 1.45 22.92 -12.22
CA ARG A 203 0.02 23.03 -11.94
C ARG A 203 -0.81 22.15 -12.88
N ASN A 204 -0.52 22.16 -14.17
CA ASN A 204 -1.26 21.36 -15.16
C ASN A 204 -1.08 19.85 -14.93
N ASP A 205 0.12 19.41 -14.53
CA ASP A 205 0.40 18.01 -14.22
C ASP A 205 -0.23 17.55 -12.88
N SER A 206 -0.54 18.48 -11.97
CA SER A 206 -1.21 18.21 -10.69
C SER A 206 -2.75 18.10 -10.77
N CYS A 207 -3.34 18.52 -11.89
CA CYS A 207 -4.81 18.55 -12.07
C CYS A 207 -5.43 17.22 -12.53
N ASP A 208 -4.64 16.16 -12.77
CA ASP A 208 -5.13 14.86 -13.24
C ASP A 208 -5.26 13.81 -12.11
N SER A 209 -5.09 14.22 -10.85
CA SER A 209 -5.37 13.38 -9.67
C SER A 209 -6.55 13.93 -8.89
N GLU A 210 -7.70 13.26 -8.97
CA GLU A 210 -8.90 13.47 -8.15
C GLU A 210 -8.64 13.16 -6.66
N ARG A 211 -7.75 13.92 -6.03
CA ARG A 211 -7.57 13.92 -4.58
C ARG A 211 -7.54 15.36 -4.10
N GLU A 212 -8.61 15.68 -3.37
CA GLU A 212 -8.72 16.83 -2.47
C GLU A 212 -7.44 16.94 -1.63
N CYS A 213 -6.54 17.82 -2.03
CA CYS A 213 -5.40 18.25 -1.25
C CYS A 213 -5.42 19.77 -1.22
N ASP A 214 -5.35 20.34 -0.02
CA ASP A 214 -5.35 21.78 0.30
C ASP A 214 -4.13 22.57 -0.26
N GLU A 215 -3.56 22.18 -1.41
CA GLU A 215 -2.37 22.78 -2.03
C GLU A 215 -2.68 23.77 -3.17
N GLU A 216 -3.94 23.96 -3.55
CA GLU A 216 -4.31 24.89 -4.63
C GLU A 216 -3.91 26.36 -4.32
N ASP A 217 -3.87 26.74 -3.05
CA ASP A 217 -3.58 28.12 -2.63
C ASP A 217 -2.09 28.49 -2.74
N ASP A 218 -1.17 27.56 -2.44
CA ASP A 218 0.29 27.81 -2.56
C ASP A 218 0.74 27.86 -4.02
N GLY A 219 0.15 27.03 -4.89
CA GLY A 219 0.44 27.05 -6.33
C GLY A 219 -0.04 28.34 -7.01
N GLN A 220 -1.21 28.85 -6.66
CA GLN A 220 -1.73 30.12 -7.17
C GLN A 220 -0.89 31.31 -6.67
N ALA A 221 -0.51 31.32 -5.39
CA ALA A 221 0.30 32.39 -4.81
C ALA A 221 1.67 32.51 -5.49
N ARG A 222 2.34 31.39 -5.77
CA ARG A 222 3.66 31.38 -6.45
C ARG A 222 3.61 31.87 -7.90
N VAL A 223 2.58 31.48 -8.66
CA VAL A 223 2.40 31.99 -10.04
C VAL A 223 2.18 33.51 -10.03
N VAL A 224 1.41 34.02 -9.07
CA VAL A 224 1.18 35.47 -8.93
C VAL A 224 2.47 36.19 -8.51
N GLU A 225 3.26 35.63 -7.60
CA GLU A 225 4.55 36.19 -7.19
C GLU A 225 5.53 36.29 -8.36
N GLU A 226 5.64 35.24 -9.18
CA GLU A 226 6.48 35.22 -10.38
C GLU A 226 5.98 36.20 -11.47
N MET A 227 4.66 36.34 -11.64
CA MET A 227 4.07 37.36 -12.51
C MET A 227 4.39 38.78 -12.03
N VAL A 228 4.35 39.04 -10.72
CA VAL A 228 4.69 40.35 -10.14
C VAL A 228 6.15 40.68 -10.39
N LEU A 229 7.05 39.70 -10.26
CA LEU A 229 8.47 39.87 -10.57
C LEU A 229 8.70 40.14 -12.06
N PHE A 230 8.09 39.36 -12.95
CA PHE A 230 8.18 39.56 -14.40
C PHE A 230 7.65 40.93 -14.82
N ARG A 231 6.53 41.37 -14.24
CA ARG A 231 5.93 42.67 -14.51
C ARG A 231 6.73 43.83 -13.93
N GLY A 232 7.29 43.67 -12.73
CA GLY A 232 8.18 44.66 -12.12
C GLY A 232 9.43 44.92 -12.97
N VAL A 233 9.92 43.90 -13.66
CA VAL A 233 11.05 44.01 -14.59
C VAL A 233 10.67 44.79 -15.87
N LEU A 234 9.41 44.70 -16.31
CA LEU A 234 8.88 45.46 -17.46
C LEU A 234 8.49 46.91 -17.12
N GLU A 235 8.00 47.13 -15.89
CA GLU A 235 7.49 48.42 -15.41
C GLU A 235 8.51 49.22 -14.61
N ASP A 236 9.76 48.75 -14.57
CA ASP A 236 10.86 49.39 -13.87
C ASP A 236 11.08 50.81 -14.45
N GLY A 237 10.87 51.84 -13.63
CA GLY A 237 10.94 53.25 -14.07
C GLY A 237 12.32 53.66 -14.60
N LEU A 238 13.36 52.91 -14.22
CA LEU A 238 14.71 53.04 -14.78
C LEU A 238 14.77 52.65 -16.26
N SER A 239 13.94 51.69 -16.72
CA SER A 239 13.89 51.29 -18.14
C SER A 239 13.29 52.37 -19.03
N THR A 240 12.31 53.12 -18.51
CA THR A 240 11.73 54.26 -19.25
C THR A 240 12.73 55.41 -19.37
N GLU A 241 13.44 55.75 -18.29
CA GLU A 241 14.49 56.78 -18.30
C GLU A 241 15.70 56.38 -19.17
N GLU A 242 16.10 55.10 -19.13
CA GLU A 242 17.11 54.56 -20.02
C GLU A 242 16.63 54.63 -21.48
N LYS A 243 15.43 54.14 -21.82
CA LYS A 243 14.92 54.25 -23.20
C LYS A 243 14.88 55.70 -23.70
N GLU A 244 14.54 56.67 -22.86
CA GLU A 244 14.58 58.09 -23.20
C GLU A 244 16.01 58.60 -23.41
N ASN A 245 16.96 58.25 -22.53
CA ASN A 245 18.37 58.59 -22.70
C ASN A 245 18.98 57.99 -23.98
N TRP A 246 18.58 56.78 -24.35
CA TRP A 246 19.04 56.13 -25.55
C TRP A 246 18.41 56.73 -26.80
N ALA A 247 17.12 57.11 -26.73
CA ALA A 247 16.47 57.85 -27.80
C ALA A 247 17.12 59.22 -28.01
N ALA A 248 17.59 59.89 -26.96
CA ALA A 248 18.37 61.11 -27.08
C ALA A 248 19.72 60.87 -27.79
N LEU A 249 20.46 59.81 -27.41
CA LEU A 249 21.75 59.43 -28.02
C LEU A 249 21.65 58.99 -29.49
N LEU A 250 20.47 58.53 -29.94
CA LEU A 250 20.22 58.13 -31.33
C LEU A 250 19.72 59.28 -32.22
N ASN A 251 19.29 60.39 -31.62
CA ASN A 251 18.75 61.56 -32.32
C ASN A 251 19.75 62.75 -32.41
N GLU A 252 20.95 62.60 -31.86
CA GLU A 252 22.13 63.46 -32.11
C GLU A 252 22.94 62.97 -33.33
#